data_AF-A0A7W3SV84-F1
#
_entry.id   AF-A0A7W3SV84-F1
#
_cell.length_a   1.000
_cell.length_b   1.000
_cell.length_c   1.000
_cell.angle_alpha   90.00
_cell.angle_beta   90.00
_cell.angle_gamma   90.00
#
_symmetry.space_group_name_H-M   'P 1'
#
loop_
_entity.id
_entity.type
_entity.pdbx_description
1 polymer ?
#
loop_
_entity_poly.entity_id
_entity_poly.type
_entity_poly.pdbx_seq_one_letter_code
_entity_poly.pdbx_strand_id
1 'polypeptide(L)'
;MSLNSRSLFVEKWVIGNLLVAVIGSILVYSNPSISISWLLMIYAIVRVFEIVIYQLNVTLFDPLKPNYSIESGTRLLILLLINYIEMIFWYTIILLSIMNIKQIGTTSNWISYVTSSFYCFSTYDSNRMLANGDLFLSLVSVEIVTGLIMSVLSLARCISLLPVADERRGKK
;
A
#
# COMPACT_ATOMS: atom_id res chain seq x y z
N MET A 1 -24.33 -14.52 14.28
CA MET A 1 -23.55 -13.26 14.44
C MET A 1 -23.23 -12.78 13.03
N SER A 2 -23.95 -11.77 12.55
CA SER A 2 -24.14 -11.52 11.11
C SER A 2 -22.85 -11.06 10.41
N LEU A 3 -22.58 -11.62 9.22
CA LEU A 3 -21.46 -11.31 8.32
C LEU A 3 -21.24 -9.79 8.10
N ASN A 4 -22.30 -9.00 8.28
CA ASN A 4 -22.28 -7.55 8.11
C ASN A 4 -21.40 -6.82 9.13
N SER A 5 -21.34 -7.24 10.40
CA SER A 5 -20.56 -6.51 11.42
C SER A 5 -19.05 -6.70 11.26
N ARG A 6 -18.60 -7.88 10.79
CA ARG A 6 -17.18 -8.14 10.50
C ARG A 6 -16.69 -7.37 9.30
N SER A 7 -17.47 -7.31 8.22
CA SER A 7 -17.05 -6.60 7.01
C SER A 7 -17.02 -5.08 7.22
N LEU A 8 -17.97 -4.52 7.96
CA LEU A 8 -17.94 -3.11 8.37
C LEU A 8 -16.75 -2.77 9.29
N PHE A 9 -16.32 -3.71 10.13
CA PHE A 9 -15.13 -3.52 10.96
C PHE A 9 -13.87 -3.42 10.10
N VAL A 10 -13.71 -4.32 9.11
CA VAL A 10 -12.57 -4.31 8.19
C VAL A 10 -12.53 -3.02 7.37
N GLU A 11 -13.67 -2.58 6.84
CA GLU A 11 -13.75 -1.33 6.07
C GLU A 11 -13.35 -0.11 6.92
N LYS A 12 -13.86 0.00 8.16
CA LYS A 12 -13.48 1.08 9.08
C LYS A 12 -12.00 1.02 9.46
N TRP A 13 -11.46 -0.17 9.64
CA TRP A 13 -10.05 -0.38 9.96
C TRP A 13 -9.13 0.11 8.84
N VAL A 14 -9.43 -0.27 7.59
CA VAL A 14 -8.65 0.13 6.42
C VAL A 14 -8.74 1.64 6.18
N ILE A 15 -9.95 2.22 6.23
CA ILE A 15 -10.13 3.67 6.06
C ILE A 15 -9.44 4.44 7.20
N GLY A 16 -9.51 3.95 8.43
CA GLY A 16 -8.84 4.56 9.58
C GLY A 16 -7.31 4.59 9.40
N ASN A 17 -6.72 3.51 8.90
CA ASN A 17 -5.29 3.47 8.63
C ASN A 17 -4.87 4.38 7.49
N LEU A 18 -5.67 4.50 6.42
CA LEU A 18 -5.43 5.49 5.36
C LEU A 18 -5.40 6.91 5.95
N LEU A 19 -6.36 7.27 6.80
CA LEU A 19 -6.39 8.58 7.45
C LEU A 19 -5.16 8.80 8.33
N VAL A 20 -4.73 7.78 9.08
CA VAL A 20 -3.50 7.84 9.89
C VAL A 20 -2.27 8.03 9.00
N ALA A 21 -2.20 7.37 7.84
CA ALA A 21 -1.08 7.51 6.91
C ALA A 21 -1.02 8.93 6.31
N VAL A 22 -2.17 9.49 5.90
CA VAL A 22 -2.24 10.86 5.38
C VAL A 22 -1.84 11.87 6.46
N ILE A 23 -2.49 11.85 7.62
CA ILE A 23 -2.21 12.78 8.73
C ILE A 23 -0.78 12.60 9.24
N GLY A 24 -0.31 11.36 9.36
CA GLY A 24 1.05 11.03 9.77
C GLY A 24 2.09 11.59 8.83
N SER A 25 1.87 11.49 7.52
CA SER A 25 2.80 12.05 6.52
C SER A 25 2.91 13.58 6.61
N ILE A 26 1.79 14.26 6.88
CA ILE A 26 1.74 15.72 7.07
C ILE A 26 2.43 16.11 8.38
N LEU A 27 2.23 15.32 9.45
CA LEU A 27 2.84 15.54 10.76
C LEU A 27 4.36 15.44 10.70
N VAL A 28 4.91 14.39 10.09
CA VAL A 28 6.37 14.20 9.94
C VAL A 28 6.98 15.31 9.08
N TYR A 29 6.26 15.76 8.05
CA TYR A 29 6.70 16.86 7.21
C TYR A 29 6.70 18.22 7.95
N SER A 30 5.63 18.52 8.68
CA SER A 30 5.42 19.83 9.30
C SER A 30 6.21 19.99 10.60
N ASN A 31 6.44 18.90 11.33
CA ASN A 31 7.16 18.89 12.58
C ASN A 31 8.31 17.87 12.51
N PRO A 32 9.54 18.30 12.13
CA PRO A 32 10.69 17.43 11.94
C PRO A 32 11.32 16.99 13.27
N SER A 33 10.49 16.51 14.20
CA SER A 33 10.95 15.90 15.45
C SER A 33 11.47 14.49 15.17
N ILE A 34 12.69 14.22 15.63
CA ILE A 34 13.36 12.92 15.49
C ILE A 34 12.55 11.82 16.20
N SER A 35 11.97 12.11 17.37
CA SER A 35 11.20 11.13 18.14
C SER A 35 9.91 10.73 17.42
N ILE A 36 9.19 11.71 16.85
CA ILE A 36 7.96 11.45 16.08
C ILE A 36 8.30 10.67 14.81
N SER A 37 9.39 11.04 14.15
CA SER A 37 9.88 10.37 12.94
C SER A 37 10.20 8.89 13.21
N TRP A 38 10.88 8.56 14.32
CA TRP A 38 11.12 7.16 14.71
C TRP A 38 9.83 6.38 14.97
N LEU A 39 8.92 6.96 15.75
CA LEU A 39 7.66 6.29 16.11
C LEU A 39 6.82 5.98 14.86
N LEU A 40 6.64 6.97 13.98
CA LEU A 40 5.84 6.80 12.77
C LEU A 40 6.54 5.92 11.73
N MET A 41 7.86 5.96 11.63
CA MET A 41 8.62 5.07 10.74
C MET A 41 8.47 3.60 11.15
N ILE A 42 8.59 3.29 12.45
CA ILE A 42 8.41 1.92 12.95
C ILE A 42 6.98 1.44 12.66
N TYR A 43 5.98 2.28 12.93
CA TYR A 43 4.59 1.95 12.60
C TYR A 43 4.39 1.72 11.10
N ALA A 44 4.96 2.59 10.25
CA ALA A 44 4.88 2.47 8.80
C ALA A 44 5.47 1.15 8.28
N ILE A 45 6.62 0.73 8.81
CA ILE A 45 7.26 -0.55 8.43
C ILE A 45 6.37 -1.75 8.80
N VAL A 46 5.82 -1.75 10.02
CA VAL A 46 4.89 -2.80 10.46
C VAL A 46 3.67 -2.87 9.55
N ARG A 47 3.12 -1.71 9.18
CA ARG A 47 1.95 -1.62 8.29
C ARG A 47 2.25 -2.10 6.87
N VAL A 48 3.38 -1.71 6.30
CA VAL A 48 3.83 -2.21 4.98
C VAL A 48 3.93 -3.73 5.00
N PHE A 49 4.55 -4.31 6.03
CA PHE A 49 4.67 -5.75 6.19
C PHE A 49 3.31 -6.44 6.32
N GLU A 50 2.41 -5.88 7.14
CA GLU A 50 1.05 -6.38 7.34
C GLU A 50 0.26 -6.41 6.02
N ILE A 51 0.25 -5.32 5.25
CA ILE A 51 -0.47 -5.22 3.98
C ILE A 51 0.07 -6.24 2.96
N VAL A 52 1.40 -6.36 2.84
CA VAL A 52 2.03 -7.31 1.91
C VAL A 52 1.67 -8.76 2.26
N ILE A 53 1.76 -9.14 3.54
CA ILE A 53 1.40 -10.49 3.98
C ILE A 53 -0.07 -10.78 3.74
N TYR A 54 -0.97 -9.85 4.08
CA TYR A 54 -2.39 -10.06 3.81
C TYR A 54 -2.66 -10.18 2.32
N GLN A 55 -2.04 -9.37 1.48
CA GLN A 55 -2.26 -9.43 0.05
C GLN A 55 -1.76 -10.74 -0.56
N LEU A 56 -0.61 -11.23 -0.12
CA LEU A 56 -0.09 -12.55 -0.48
C LEU A 56 -1.03 -13.66 0.01
N ASN A 57 -1.42 -13.62 1.28
CA ASN A 57 -2.23 -14.66 1.90
C ASN A 57 -3.59 -14.78 1.22
N VAL A 58 -4.26 -13.64 1.05
CA VAL A 58 -5.52 -13.55 0.36
C VAL A 58 -5.33 -14.10 -1.05
N THR A 59 -4.41 -13.58 -1.85
CA THR A 59 -4.33 -13.94 -3.28
C THR A 59 -3.91 -15.39 -3.54
N LEU A 60 -2.97 -15.94 -2.77
CA LEU A 60 -2.45 -17.29 -2.99
C LEU A 60 -3.29 -18.38 -2.34
N PHE A 61 -3.87 -18.14 -1.16
CA PHE A 61 -4.48 -19.22 -0.36
C PHE A 61 -6.01 -19.14 -0.27
N ASP A 62 -6.64 -17.97 -0.42
CA ASP A 62 -8.10 -17.91 -0.37
C ASP A 62 -8.83 -18.55 -1.57
N PRO A 63 -8.31 -18.58 -2.81
CA PRO A 63 -8.98 -19.27 -3.92
C PRO A 63 -9.16 -20.79 -3.71
N LEU A 64 -8.45 -21.40 -2.75
CA LEU A 64 -8.48 -22.85 -2.50
C LEU A 64 -9.65 -23.30 -1.61
N LYS A 65 -10.49 -22.39 -1.12
CA LYS A 65 -11.62 -22.72 -0.22
C LYS A 65 -12.92 -22.95 -1.02
N PRO A 66 -13.46 -24.18 -1.08
CA PRO A 66 -14.53 -24.55 -2.01
C PRO A 66 -15.94 -24.04 -1.66
N ASN A 67 -16.12 -23.18 -0.65
CA ASN A 67 -17.45 -22.90 -0.09
C ASN A 67 -17.70 -21.41 0.27
N TYR A 68 -17.15 -20.47 -0.50
CA TYR A 68 -17.40 -19.05 -0.30
C TYR A 68 -18.38 -18.51 -1.36
N SER A 69 -19.57 -18.10 -0.93
CA SER A 69 -20.37 -17.16 -1.72
C SER A 69 -19.64 -15.82 -1.72
N ILE A 70 -19.28 -15.34 -2.91
CA ILE A 70 -18.61 -14.06 -3.09
C ILE A 70 -19.62 -12.96 -2.76
N GLU A 71 -19.59 -12.41 -1.55
CA GLU A 71 -20.55 -11.38 -1.11
C GLU A 71 -20.32 -10.01 -1.79
N SER A 72 -19.28 -9.86 -2.62
CA SER A 72 -19.21 -8.99 -3.81
C SER A 72 -17.75 -8.79 -4.22
N GLY A 73 -17.38 -9.12 -5.45
CA GLY A 73 -16.03 -8.84 -5.99
C GLY A 73 -15.67 -7.35 -6.00
N THR A 74 -16.67 -6.46 -6.08
CA THR A 74 -16.45 -5.01 -6.09
C THR A 74 -15.90 -4.49 -4.76
N ARG A 75 -16.37 -5.03 -3.63
CA ARG A 75 -15.90 -4.63 -2.28
C ARG A 75 -14.43 -4.98 -2.09
N LEU A 76 -14.03 -6.16 -2.56
CA LEU A 76 -12.63 -6.60 -2.51
C LEU A 76 -11.73 -5.68 -3.33
N LEU A 77 -12.14 -5.32 -4.56
CA LEU A 77 -11.37 -4.41 -5.41
C LEU A 77 -11.19 -3.02 -4.79
N ILE A 78 -12.24 -2.48 -4.16
CA ILE A 78 -12.17 -1.17 -3.48
C ILE A 78 -11.18 -1.22 -2.30
N LEU A 79 -11.26 -2.25 -1.46
CA LEU A 79 -10.35 -2.41 -0.32
C LEU A 79 -8.89 -2.53 -0.78
N LEU A 80 -8.67 -3.25 -1.87
CA LEU A 80 -7.36 -3.46 -2.47
C LEU A 80 -6.78 -2.15 -3.03
N LEU A 81 -7.61 -1.31 -3.67
CA LEU A 81 -7.20 0.01 -4.14
C LEU A 81 -6.89 0.97 -2.98
N ILE A 82 -7.65 0.92 -1.89
CA ILE A 82 -7.35 1.71 -0.69
C ILE A 82 -6.00 1.28 -0.09
N ASN A 83 -5.75 -0.03 0.03
CA ASN A 83 -4.45 -0.54 0.50
C ASN A 83 -3.29 -0.10 -0.42
N TYR A 84 -3.51 -0.04 -1.73
CA TYR A 84 -2.50 0.47 -2.69
C TYR A 84 -2.18 1.95 -2.41
N ILE A 85 -3.19 2.78 -2.18
CA ILE A 85 -3.00 4.20 -1.83
C ILE A 85 -2.33 4.35 -0.46
N GLU A 86 -2.76 3.56 0.53
CA GLU A 86 -2.20 3.55 1.88
C GLU A 86 -0.69 3.29 1.86
N MET A 87 -0.22 2.34 1.04
CA MET A 87 1.20 2.02 0.87
C MET A 87 2.05 3.22 0.43
N ILE A 88 1.55 4.03 -0.51
CA ILE A 88 2.26 5.22 -0.99
C ILE A 88 2.50 6.24 0.15
N PHE A 89 1.51 6.41 1.03
CA PHE A 89 1.64 7.31 2.18
C PHE A 89 2.61 6.73 3.23
N TRP A 90 2.59 5.42 3.48
CA TRP A 90 3.55 4.79 4.40
C TRP A 90 4.99 4.91 3.91
N TYR A 91 5.25 4.70 2.62
CA TYR A 91 6.58 4.93 2.05
C TYR A 91 7.02 6.39 2.12
N THR A 92 6.08 7.31 1.92
CA THR A 92 6.35 8.75 2.10
C THR A 92 6.73 9.07 3.55
N ILE A 93 6.07 8.48 4.54
CA ILE A 93 6.43 8.62 5.96
C ILE A 93 7.84 8.08 6.23
N ILE A 94 8.17 6.89 5.73
CA ILE A 94 9.49 6.26 5.94
C ILE A 94 10.58 7.16 5.37
N LEU A 95 10.41 7.64 4.14
CA LEU A 95 11.33 8.55 3.49
C LEU A 95 11.53 9.83 4.32
N LEU A 96 10.45 10.55 4.63
CA LEU A 96 10.53 11.81 5.37
C LEU A 96 11.15 11.60 6.76
N SER A 97 10.85 10.48 7.41
CA SER A 97 11.42 10.13 8.70
C SER A 97 12.93 9.90 8.61
N ILE A 98 13.41 9.20 7.58
CA ILE A 98 14.85 9.01 7.33
C ILE A 98 15.53 10.36 7.08
N MET A 99 14.92 11.24 6.29
CA MET A 99 15.45 12.59 6.03
C MET A 99 15.56 13.41 7.32
N ASN A 100 14.55 13.35 8.19
CA ASN A 100 14.56 14.02 9.49
C ASN A 100 15.63 13.44 10.43
N ILE A 101 15.76 12.11 10.51
CA ILE A 101 16.76 11.43 11.34
C ILE A 101 18.19 11.75 10.87
N LYS A 102 18.40 11.82 9.55
CA LYS A 102 19.69 12.20 8.94
C LYS A 102 19.92 13.72 8.90
N GLN A 103 18.96 14.51 9.35
CA GLN A 103 19.00 15.98 9.34
C GLN A 103 19.26 16.57 7.94
N ILE A 104 18.77 15.91 6.88
CA ILE A 104 18.98 16.30 5.48
C ILE A 104 18.10 17.51 5.08
N GLY A 105 17.10 17.87 5.90
CA GLY A 105 16.18 18.97 5.63
C GLY A 105 15.23 18.68 4.46
N THR A 106 14.05 19.30 4.48
CA THR A 106 13.10 19.19 3.37
C THR A 106 13.30 20.36 2.40
N THR A 107 13.61 20.06 1.14
CA THR A 107 13.87 21.10 0.12
C THR A 107 12.64 21.43 -0.72
N SER A 108 11.68 20.50 -0.81
CA SER A 108 10.46 20.62 -1.60
C SER A 108 9.18 20.54 -0.77
N ASN A 109 8.05 20.84 -1.40
CA ASN A 109 6.72 20.70 -0.81
C ASN A 109 6.38 19.24 -0.46
N TRP A 110 5.50 19.05 0.52
CA TRP A 110 4.98 17.73 0.92
C TRP A 110 4.45 16.90 -0.27
N ILE A 111 3.69 17.54 -1.16
CA ILE A 111 3.12 16.91 -2.36
C ILE A 111 4.24 16.30 -3.22
N SER A 112 5.38 16.97 -3.36
CA SER A 112 6.50 16.47 -4.16
C SER A 112 7.03 15.14 -3.62
N TYR A 113 7.08 14.96 -2.30
CA TYR A 113 7.50 13.70 -1.70
C TYR A 113 6.46 12.59 -1.91
N VAL A 114 5.18 12.90 -1.76
CA VAL A 114 4.09 11.94 -2.05
C VAL A 114 4.13 11.51 -3.52
N THR A 115 4.24 12.47 -4.44
CA THR A 115 4.37 12.21 -5.88
C THR A 115 5.62 11.40 -6.20
N SER A 116 6.73 11.68 -5.52
CA SER A 116 7.97 10.95 -5.70
C SER A 116 7.86 9.49 -5.23
N SER A 117 7.18 9.22 -4.11
CA SER A 117 6.88 7.86 -3.67
C SER A 117 5.89 7.17 -4.61
N PHE A 118 4.89 7.91 -5.12
CA PHE A 118 3.94 7.37 -6.11
C PHE A 118 4.64 6.89 -7.38
N TYR A 119 5.56 7.68 -7.94
CA TYR A 119 6.34 7.29 -9.13
C TYR A 119 7.31 6.13 -8.84
N CYS A 120 7.96 6.15 -7.68
CA CYS A 120 8.86 5.07 -7.26
C CYS A 120 8.10 3.74 -7.13
N PHE A 121 6.98 3.77 -6.41
CA PHE A 121 6.13 2.60 -6.15
C PHE A 121 5.46 2.05 -7.42
N SER A 122 5.05 2.91 -8.35
CA SER A 122 4.26 2.49 -9.52
C SER A 122 5.10 2.15 -10.75
N THR A 123 6.17 2.89 -11.02
CA THR A 123 6.85 2.84 -12.33
C THR A 123 8.37 2.79 -12.27
N TYR A 124 8.98 2.79 -11.07
CA TYR A 124 10.43 2.90 -10.87
C TYR A 124 11.01 4.24 -11.38
N ASP A 125 11.39 5.14 -10.47
CA ASP A 125 12.06 6.41 -10.83
C ASP A 125 13.55 6.38 -10.41
N SER A 126 14.42 6.20 -11.41
CA SER A 126 15.89 6.14 -11.22
C SER A 126 16.51 7.43 -10.68
N ASN A 127 15.83 8.58 -10.79
CA ASN A 127 16.40 9.87 -10.36
C ASN A 127 16.55 9.98 -8.84
N ARG A 128 15.80 9.19 -8.06
CA ARG A 128 15.90 9.15 -6.59
C ARG A 128 17.09 8.32 -6.08
N MET A 129 17.53 7.33 -6.85
CA MET A 129 18.61 6.41 -6.42
C MET A 129 19.97 7.09 -6.33
N LEU A 130 20.20 8.16 -7.09
CA LEU A 130 21.52 8.78 -7.24
C LEU A 130 21.83 9.86 -6.19
N ALA A 131 20.85 10.29 -5.40
CA ALA A 131 20.98 11.56 -4.68
C ALA A 131 21.44 11.46 -3.21
N ASN A 132 21.23 10.34 -2.48
CA ASN A 132 21.26 10.41 -1.00
C ASN A 132 21.92 9.23 -0.23
N GLY A 133 22.68 8.34 -0.88
CA GLY A 133 23.47 7.29 -0.22
C GLY A 133 22.78 5.93 -0.02
N ASP A 134 23.52 4.95 0.52
CA ASP A 134 23.19 3.51 0.48
C ASP A 134 21.84 3.12 1.11
N LEU A 135 21.42 3.84 2.16
CA LEU A 135 20.15 3.59 2.84
C LEU A 135 18.94 3.97 1.98
N PHE A 136 19.02 5.08 1.24
CA PHE A 136 17.95 5.49 0.33
C PHE A 136 17.84 4.53 -0.85
N LEU A 137 18.98 4.04 -1.34
CA LEU A 137 19.03 3.02 -2.40
C LEU A 137 18.32 1.73 -1.97
N SER A 138 18.59 1.28 -0.76
CA SER A 138 17.98 0.08 -0.18
C SER A 138 16.47 0.27 0.02
N LEU A 139 16.05 1.43 0.53
CA LEU A 139 14.63 1.77 0.70
C LEU A 139 13.90 1.76 -0.65
N VAL A 140 14.44 2.48 -1.64
CA VAL A 140 13.86 2.56 -2.98
C VAL A 140 13.71 1.16 -3.56
N SER A 141 14.73 0.32 -3.43
CA SER A 141 14.70 -1.07 -3.92
C SER A 141 13.57 -1.88 -3.28
N VAL A 142 13.38 -1.77 -1.95
CA VAL A 142 12.26 -2.43 -1.25
C VAL A 142 10.92 -1.86 -1.70
N GLU A 143 10.80 -0.54 -1.83
CA GLU A 143 9.59 0.14 -2.31
C GLU A 143 9.17 -0.38 -3.69
N ILE A 144 10.10 -0.46 -4.64
CA ILE A 144 9.86 -0.98 -5.99
C ILE A 144 9.41 -2.44 -5.95
N VAL A 145 10.12 -3.30 -5.21
CA VAL A 145 9.77 -4.72 -5.13
C VAL A 145 8.37 -4.90 -4.55
N THR A 146 8.02 -4.16 -3.50
CA THR A 146 6.66 -4.23 -2.94
C THR A 146 5.60 -3.65 -3.88
N GLY A 147 5.91 -2.57 -4.60
CA GLY A 147 5.01 -1.99 -5.60
C GLY A 147 4.72 -2.95 -6.75
N LEU A 148 5.74 -3.66 -7.23
CA LEU A 148 5.60 -4.71 -8.24
C LEU A 148 4.74 -5.88 -7.72
N ILE A 149 5.02 -6.38 -6.51
CA ILE A 149 4.23 -7.45 -5.88
C ILE A 149 2.76 -7.01 -5.76
N MET A 150 2.50 -5.82 -5.20
CA MET A 150 1.13 -5.31 -5.05
C MET A 150 0.42 -5.16 -6.39
N SER A 151 1.10 -4.65 -7.42
CA SER A 151 0.52 -4.48 -8.76
C SER A 151 0.14 -5.82 -9.39
N VAL A 152 1.02 -6.83 -9.32
CA VAL A 152 0.76 -8.17 -9.84
C VAL A 152 -0.40 -8.83 -9.10
N LEU A 153 -0.42 -8.77 -7.77
CA LEU A 153 -1.50 -9.34 -6.97
C LEU A 153 -2.84 -8.65 -7.25
N SER A 154 -2.80 -7.33 -7.44
CA SER A 154 -3.99 -6.53 -7.79
C SER A 154 -4.57 -6.93 -9.15
N LEU A 155 -3.72 -7.12 -10.16
CA LEU A 155 -4.13 -7.59 -11.48
C LEU A 155 -4.64 -9.02 -11.45
N ALA A 156 -3.94 -9.92 -10.77
CA ALA A 156 -4.37 -11.32 -10.60
C ALA A 156 -5.76 -11.40 -9.96
N ARG A 157 -6.04 -10.55 -8.96
CA ARG A 157 -7.36 -10.45 -8.34
C ARG A 157 -8.42 -9.90 -9.28
N CYS A 158 -8.11 -8.85 -10.04
CA CYS A 158 -9.03 -8.32 -11.04
C CYS A 158 -9.43 -9.39 -12.07
N ILE A 159 -8.46 -10.15 -12.57
CA ILE A 159 -8.70 -11.25 -13.52
C ILE A 159 -9.54 -12.37 -12.88
N SER A 160 -9.26 -12.73 -11.62
CA SER A 160 -10.03 -13.77 -10.91
C SER A 160 -11.50 -13.43 -10.67
N LEU A 161 -11.85 -12.14 -10.73
CA LEU A 161 -13.21 -11.66 -10.54
C LEU A 161 -13.97 -11.48 -11.86
N LEU A 162 -13.30 -11.56 -13.01
CA LEU A 162 -13.97 -11.56 -14.29
C LEU A 162 -14.79 -12.85 -14.42
N PRO A 163 -16.06 -12.77 -14.83
CA PRO A 163 -16.84 -13.97 -15.10
C PRO A 163 -16.10 -14.79 -16.15
N VAL A 164 -15.90 -16.07 -15.88
CA VAL A 164 -15.40 -17.02 -16.89
C VAL A 164 -16.33 -16.85 -18.08
N ALA A 165 -15.78 -16.43 -19.22
CA ALA A 165 -16.56 -16.29 -20.43
C ALA A 165 -17.22 -17.65 -20.68
N ASP A 166 -18.55 -17.70 -20.64
CA ASP A 166 -19.34 -18.87 -21.02
C ASP A 166 -19.08 -19.12 -22.51
N GLU A 167 -17.99 -19.82 -22.80
CA GLU A 167 -17.84 -20.49 -24.06
C GLU A 167 -18.91 -21.60 -24.12
N ARG A 168 -20.00 -21.24 -24.79
CA ARG A 168 -21.07 -22.09 -25.35
C ARG A 168 -22.30 -22.28 -24.47
N ARG A 169 -23.38 -21.59 -24.87
CA ARG A 169 -24.63 -22.24 -25.32
C ARG A 169 -25.44 -21.37 -26.28
N GLY A 170 -24.83 -21.07 -27.43
CA GLY A 170 -25.60 -21.04 -28.68
C GLY A 170 -26.02 -22.48 -29.01
N LYS A 171 -27.13 -22.94 -28.43
CA LYS A 171 -27.87 -24.08 -28.99
C LYS A 171 -28.71 -23.54 -30.14
N LYS A 172 -28.26 -23.84 -31.36
CA LYS A 172 -29.14 -23.99 -32.52
C LYS A 172 -30.22 -25.03 -32.23
#